data_AF-A0A7C5YPR6-F1
#
_entry.id   AF-A0A7C5YPR6-F1
#
_cell.length_a   1.000
_cell.length_b   1.000
_cell.length_c   1.000
_cell.angle_alpha   90.00
_cell.angle_beta   90.00
_cell.angle_gamma   90.00
#
_symmetry.space_group_name_H-M   'P 1'
#
loop_
_entity.id
_entity.type
_entity.pdbx_description
1 polymer ?
#
loop_
_entity_poly.entity_id
_entity_poly.type
_entity_poly.pdbx_seq_one_letter_code
_entity_poly.pdbx_strand_id
1 'polypeptide(L)' 'MCGIFGIVTDHRRTLGPILIEAGRRLSYRGYDSVGCATLDDEGIDLRKDVGRVDEVAERLNLAEMAGRRGILQ' A
#
# COMPACT_ATOMS: atom_id res chain seq x y z
N MET A 1 -9.90 -14.61 1.65
CA MET A 1 -10.19 -13.73 2.81
C MET A 1 -9.34 -12.49 2.61
N CYS A 2 -9.83 -11.26 2.74
CA CYS A 2 -8.95 -10.10 2.49
C CYS A 2 -8.25 -9.65 3.79
N GLY A 3 -7.00 -9.19 3.67
CA GLY A 3 -6.29 -8.47 4.73
C GLY A 3 -6.34 -6.97 4.43
N ILE A 4 -6.46 -6.13 5.46
CA ILE A 4 -6.41 -4.67 5.30
C ILE A 4 -5.49 -4.12 6.38
N PHE A 5 -4.61 -3.19 6.00
CA PHE A 5 -3.75 -2.45 6.90
C PHE A 5 -3.86 -0.95 6.62
N GLY A 6 -3.84 -0.13 7.67
CA GLY A 6 -3.86 1.33 7.55
C GLY A 6 -2.85 1.98 8.48
N ILE A 7 -2.34 3.14 8.07
CA ILE A 7 -1.38 3.94 8.84
C ILE A 7 -1.74 5.43 8.75
N VAL A 8 -1.56 6.14 9.86
CA VAL A 8 -1.71 7.60 9.96
C VAL A 8 -0.44 8.17 10.60
N THR A 9 0.06 9.29 10.06
CA THR A 9 1.29 9.95 10.50
C THR A 9 1.08 11.46 10.60
N ASP A 10 1.81 12.11 11.52
CA ASP A 10 1.68 13.57 11.75
C ASP A 10 2.16 14.42 10.55
N HIS A 11 3.18 13.93 9.84
CA HIS A 11 3.79 14.61 8.70
C HIS A 11 3.81 13.73 7.46
N ARG A 12 3.89 14.37 6.28
CA ARG A 12 4.04 13.67 5.00
C ARG A 12 5.36 12.90 5.03
N ARG A 13 5.31 11.63 4.68
CA ARG A 13 6.50 10.78 4.51
C ARG A 13 6.23 9.69 3.51
N THR A 14 7.29 9.01 3.08
CA THR A 14 7.17 7.78 2.30
C THR A 14 6.52 6.70 3.16
N LEU A 15 5.35 6.23 2.73
CA LEU A 15 4.56 5.19 3.40
C LEU A 15 4.67 3.84 2.68
N GLY A 16 5.01 3.85 1.39
CA GLY A 16 5.15 2.69 0.53
C GLY A 16 5.83 1.47 1.16
N PRO A 17 7.06 1.57 1.69
CA PRO A 17 7.77 0.43 2.28
C PRO A 17 7.04 -0.20 3.47
N ILE A 18 6.36 0.62 4.28
CA ILE A 18 5.58 0.14 5.44
C ILE A 18 4.33 -0.60 4.94
N LEU A 19 3.66 -0.05 3.93
CA LEU A 19 2.47 -0.65 3.33
C LEU A 19 2.80 -2.00 2.68
N ILE A 20 3.89 -2.08 1.91
CA ILE A 20 4.37 -3.33 1.27
C ILE A 20 4.66 -4.40 2.34
N GLU A 21 5.40 -4.05 3.40
CA GLU A 21 5.72 -4.99 4.47
C GLU A 21 4.47 -5.47 5.22
N ALA A 22 3.50 -4.60 5.46
CA ALA A 22 2.21 -5.00 6.01
C ALA A 22 1.48 -5.99 5.08
N GLY A 23 1.51 -5.75 3.76
CA GLY A 23 0.95 -6.65 2.76
C GLY A 23 1.58 -8.03 2.77
N ARG A 24 2.92 -8.10 2.85
CA ARG A 24 3.64 -9.38 3.01
C ARG A 24 3.18 -10.15 4.25
N ARG A 25 3.00 -9.45 5.37
CA ARG A 25 2.52 -10.06 6.62
C ARG A 25 1.05 -10.48 6.58
N LEU A 26 0.23 -9.82 5.76
CA LEU A 26 -1.19 -10.14 5.59
C LEU A 26 -1.46 -11.15 4.46
N SER A 27 -0.44 -11.45 3.65
CA SER A 27 -0.52 -12.32 2.48
C SER A 27 -1.15 -13.67 2.81
N TYR A 28 -0.97 -14.25 4.00
CA TYR A 28 -1.61 -15.52 4.39
C TYR A 28 -3.15 -15.55 4.26
N ARG A 29 -3.83 -14.39 4.13
CA ARG A 29 -5.29 -14.30 3.94
C ARG A 29 -5.72 -14.41 2.47
N GLY A 30 -4.87 -13.97 1.54
CA GLY A 30 -5.13 -13.87 0.10
C GLY A 30 -4.08 -12.98 -0.60
N TYR A 31 -3.78 -13.29 -1.86
CA TYR A 31 -2.70 -12.64 -2.65
C TYR A 31 -2.98 -12.68 -4.16
N ASP A 32 -4.25 -12.72 -4.54
CA ASP A 32 -4.70 -12.64 -5.93
C ASP A 32 -4.71 -11.19 -6.46
N SER A 33 -4.80 -10.20 -5.59
CA SER A 33 -4.73 -8.78 -5.96
C SER A 33 -4.17 -7.93 -4.82
N VAL A 34 -3.66 -6.75 -5.17
CA VAL A 34 -3.08 -5.79 -4.23
C VAL A 34 -3.56 -4.39 -4.59
N GLY A 35 -3.99 -3.64 -3.58
CA GLY A 35 -4.37 -2.24 -3.71
C GLY A 35 -3.72 -1.41 -2.61
N CYS A 36 -3.16 -0.26 -2.98
CA CYS A 36 -2.55 0.67 -2.06
C CYS A 36 -3.04 2.08 -2.37
N ALA A 37 -3.35 2.86 -1.33
CA ALA A 37 -3.65 4.27 -1.49
C ALA A 37 -2.94 5.09 -0.42
N THR A 38 -2.38 6.23 -0.82
CA THR A 38 -1.91 7.26 0.11
C THR A 38 -2.68 8.56 -0.10
N LEU A 39 -2.83 9.33 0.98
CA LEU A 39 -3.58 10.57 1.00
C LEU A 39 -2.78 11.66 1.71
N ASP A 40 -2.77 12.85 1.11
CA ASP A 40 -2.35 14.11 1.72
C ASP A 40 -3.06 15.33 1.10
N ASP A 41 -2.46 16.52 1.22
CA ASP A 41 -3.04 17.78 0.71
C ASP A 41 -3.12 17.84 -0.81
N GLU A 42 -2.31 17.07 -1.54
CA GLU A 42 -2.32 17.02 -3.00
C GLU A 42 -3.41 16.10 -3.55
N GLY A 43 -3.97 15.24 -2.69
CA GLY A 43 -5.06 14.32 -3.03
C GLY A 43 -4.73 12.86 -2.73
N ILE A 44 -5.34 11.96 -3.49
CA ILE A 44 -5.19 10.50 -3.34
C ILE A 44 -4.31 9.96 -4.46
N ASP A 45 -3.23 9.27 -4.09
CA ASP A 45 -2.46 8.39 -4.98
C ASP A 45 -2.96 6.96 -4.77
N LEU A 46 -3.65 6.40 -5.78
CA LEU A 46 -4.24 5.06 -5.75
C LEU A 46 -3.55 4.17 -6.79
N ARG A 47 -3.02 3.03 -6.33
CA ARG A 47 -2.32 2.06 -7.17
C ARG A 47 -2.80 0.66 -6.85
N LYS A 48 -3.32 -0.06 -7.85
CA LYS A 48 -3.85 -1.42 -7.66
C LYS A 48 -3.66 -2.26 -8.91
N ASP A 49 -3.39 -3.54 -8.73
CA ASP A 49 -3.33 -4.53 -9.81
C ASP A 49 -3.56 -5.94 -9.27
N VAL A 50 -3.79 -6.88 -10.18
CA VAL A 50 -3.83 -8.32 -9.92
C VAL A 50 -2.40 -8.84 -9.79
N GLY A 51 -2.15 -9.74 -8.83
CA GLY A 51 -0.84 -10.34 -8.61
C GLY A 51 -0.42 -10.33 -7.14
N ARG A 52 0.81 -10.81 -6.89
CA ARG A 52 1.38 -10.85 -5.54
C ARG A 52 1.88 -9.48 -5.10
N VAL A 53 1.99 -9.27 -3.79
CA VAL A 53 2.46 -8.00 -3.17
C VAL A 53 3.76 -7.50 -3.79
N ASP A 54 4.78 -8.35 -3.91
CA ASP A 54 6.09 -7.93 -4.45
C ASP A 54 6.02 -7.56 -5.94
N GLU A 55 5.30 -8.35 -6.74
CA GLU A 55 5.14 -8.12 -8.19
C GLU A 55 4.38 -6.82 -8.47
N VAL A 56 3.29 -6.56 -7.74
CA VAL A 56 2.51 -5.33 -7.85
C VAL A 56 3.30 -4.15 -7.28
N ALA A 57 4.05 -4.35 -6.20
CA ALA A 57 4.87 -3.32 -5.57
C ALA A 57 5.93 -2.77 -6.53
N GLU A 58 6.64 -3.64 -7.22
CA GLU A 58 7.63 -3.25 -8.23
C GLU A 58 6.96 -2.60 -9.44
N ARG A 59 5.96 -3.27 -10.04
CA ARG A 59 5.29 -2.80 -11.27
C ARG A 59 4.64 -1.43 -11.12
N LEU A 60 4.06 -1.15 -9.95
CA LEU A 60 3.38 0.12 -9.67
C LEU A 60 4.21 1.09 -8.82
N ASN A 61 5.49 0.81 -8.59
CA ASN A 61 6.37 1.64 -7.76
C ASN A 61 5.79 1.98 -6.38
N LEU A 62 5.11 1.03 -5.71
CA LEU A 62 4.42 1.27 -4.43
C LEU A 62 5.39 1.82 -3.37
N ALA A 63 6.69 1.53 -3.46
CA ALA A 63 7.71 2.04 -2.56
C ALA A 63 7.86 3.57 -2.56
N GLU A 64 7.47 4.25 -3.64
CA GLU A 64 7.56 5.71 -3.77
C GLU A 64 6.33 6.43 -3.21
N MET A 65 5.26 5.70 -2.87
CA MET A 65 4.03 6.30 -2.36
C MET A 65 4.27 7.04 -1.06
N ALA A 66 3.81 8.30 -1.02
CA ALA A 66 3.97 9.19 0.11
C ALA A 66 2.62 9.80 0.51
N GLY A 67 2.52 10.20 1.77
CA GLY A 67 1.33 10.86 2.30
C GLY A 67 1.38 10.97 3.82
N ARG A 68 0.27 11.39 4.42
CA ARG A 68 0.05 11.37 5.88
C ARG A 68 -0.84 10.22 6.32
N ARG A 69 -1.54 9.60 5.36
CA ARG A 69 -2.44 8.47 5.58
C ARG A 69 -2.17 7.47 4.47
N GLY A 70 -2.18 6.19 4.81
CA GLY A 70 -2.00 5.10 3.86
C GLY A 70 -2.90 3.93 4.21
N ILE A 71 -3.36 3.22 3.18
CA ILE A 71 -4.10 1.96 3.32
C ILE A 71 -3.58 0.96 2.29
N LEU A 72 -3.57 -0.31 2.66
CA LEU A 72 -3.23 -1.43 1.79
C LEU A 72 -4.27 -2.55 1.98
N GLN A 73 -4.66 -3.15 0.86
CA GLN A 73 -5.45 -4.38 0.76
C GLN A 73 -4.71 -5.39 -0.11
#